data_AF-A0A2J6HY16-F1
#
_entry.id   AF-A0A2J6HY16-F1
#
_cell.length_a   1.000
_cell.length_b   1.000
_cell.length_c   1.000
_cell.angle_alpha   90.00
_cell.angle_beta   90.00
_cell.angle_gamma   90.00
#
_symmetry.space_group_name_H-M   'P 1'
#
loop_
_entity.id
_entity.type
_entity.pdbx_description
1 polymer ?
#
loop_
_entity_poly.entity_id
_entity_poly.type
_entity_poly.pdbx_seq_one_letter_code
_entity_poly.pdbx_strand_id
1 'polypeptide(L)'
;MMMKKILLTLTILIISVVAFSQEKEHNYTKEDIPEGFVPDTRIDNMGYWRRLADLEIVPRQARVFVAPPVYRGSEIKARSVKTTNSPDVPVTVETSTQSENSIFAHPNDPETILNSNNSTTNPVSGV
;
A
#
# COMPACT_ATOMS: atom_id res chain seq x y z
N MET A 1 16.29 -25.27 -49.17
CA MET A 1 15.27 -24.26 -49.57
C MET A 1 13.93 -24.45 -48.85
N MET A 2 13.47 -25.70 -48.63
CA MET A 2 12.18 -26.01 -47.98
C MET A 2 12.08 -25.58 -46.52
N MET A 3 13.11 -25.79 -45.69
CA MET A 3 13.15 -25.33 -44.29
C MET A 3 13.02 -23.80 -44.14
N LYS A 4 13.59 -23.02 -45.05
CA LYS A 4 13.49 -21.54 -45.01
C LYS A 4 12.06 -21.06 -45.29
N LYS A 5 11.33 -21.77 -46.16
CA LYS A 5 9.92 -21.48 -46.47
C LYS A 5 9.02 -21.83 -45.29
N ILE A 6 9.24 -22.99 -44.66
CA ILE A 6 8.51 -23.42 -43.46
C ILE A 6 8.75 -22.45 -42.30
N LEU A 7 10.00 -22.04 -42.07
CA LEU A 7 10.33 -21.06 -41.04
C LEU A 7 9.62 -19.73 -41.30
N LEU A 8 9.67 -19.22 -42.54
CA LEU A 8 8.98 -17.98 -42.92
C LEU A 8 7.46 -18.07 -42.67
N THR A 9 6.83 -19.17 -43.06
CA THR A 9 5.38 -19.36 -42.83
C THR A 9 5.03 -19.44 -41.35
N LEU A 10 5.89 -20.07 -40.53
CA LEU A 10 5.67 -20.14 -39.09
C LEU A 10 5.80 -18.76 -38.44
N THR A 11 6.80 -17.96 -38.85
CA THR A 11 6.99 -16.61 -38.32
C THR A 11 5.82 -15.70 -38.67
N ILE A 12 5.29 -15.78 -39.90
CA ILE A 12 4.12 -14.99 -40.32
C ILE A 12 2.88 -15.39 -39.50
N LEU A 13 2.69 -16.69 -39.24
CA LEU A 13 1.59 -17.19 -38.41
C LEU A 13 1.69 -16.71 -36.96
N ILE A 14 2.89 -16.69 -36.39
CA ILE A 14 3.09 -16.20 -35.01
C ILE A 14 2.81 -14.69 -34.93
N ILE A 15 3.28 -13.91 -35.90
CA ILE A 15 3.04 -12.46 -35.94
C ILE A 15 1.54 -12.14 -36.07
N SER A 16 0.80 -12.90 -36.88
CA SER A 16 -0.65 -12.66 -37.02
C SER A 16 -1.40 -12.91 -35.71
N VAL A 17 -1.07 -13.97 -34.97
CA VAL A 17 -1.72 -14.26 -33.67
C VAL A 17 -1.42 -13.16 -32.65
N VAL A 18 -0.19 -12.65 -32.59
CA VAL A 18 0.18 -11.57 -31.66
C VAL A 18 -0.52 -10.25 -32.00
N ALA A 19 -0.70 -9.94 -33.28
CA ALA A 19 -1.40 -8.73 -33.71
C ALA A 19 -2.90 -8.74 -33.34
N PHE A 20 -3.55 -9.90 -33.41
CA PHE A 20 -4.97 -10.05 -33.02
C PHE A 20 -5.18 -10.16 -31.50
N SER A 21 -4.13 -10.48 -30.73
CA SER A 21 -4.22 -10.60 -29.26
C SER A 21 -4.01 -9.27 -28.51
N GLN A 22 -3.81 -8.15 -29.22
CA GLN A 22 -3.77 -6.84 -28.58
C GLN A 22 -5.19 -6.33 -28.34
N GLU A 23 -5.78 -6.71 -27.20
CA GLU A 23 -6.96 -6.03 -26.70
C GLU A 23 -6.56 -4.59 -26.35
N LYS A 24 -7.26 -3.60 -26.92
CA LYS A 24 -7.05 -2.20 -26.54
C LYS A 24 -7.46 -2.06 -25.09
N GLU A 25 -6.48 -1.84 -24.21
CA GLU A 25 -6.75 -1.43 -22.84
C GLU A 25 -7.58 -0.14 -22.90
N HIS A 26 -8.84 -0.22 -22.47
CA HIS A 26 -9.74 0.93 -22.49
C HIS A 26 -9.33 1.85 -21.33
N ASN A 27 -8.49 2.83 -21.64
CA ASN A 27 -8.14 3.89 -20.70
C ASN A 27 -9.34 4.83 -20.59
N TYR A 28 -10.16 4.62 -19.56
CA TYR A 28 -11.25 5.54 -19.25
C TYR A 28 -10.66 6.90 -18.85
N THR A 29 -11.20 7.97 -19.41
CA THR A 29 -10.86 9.33 -19.01
C THR A 29 -11.99 9.93 -18.17
N LYS A 30 -11.78 11.13 -17.63
CA LYS A 30 -12.75 11.80 -16.75
C LYS A 30 -14.06 12.10 -17.48
N GLU A 31 -13.97 12.28 -18.79
CA GLU A 31 -15.09 12.59 -19.69
C GLU A 31 -16.02 11.40 -19.91
N ASP A 32 -15.54 10.16 -19.70
CA ASP A 32 -16.35 8.94 -19.83
C ASP A 32 -17.29 8.72 -18.63
N ILE A 33 -17.15 9.54 -17.59
CA ILE A 33 -17.83 9.36 -16.31
C ILE A 33 -19.17 10.10 -16.37
N PRO A 34 -20.31 9.40 -16.14
CA PRO A 34 -21.61 10.05 -16.09
C PRO A 34 -21.65 11.19 -15.07
N GLU A 35 -22.33 12.27 -15.42
CA GLU A 35 -22.57 13.36 -14.48
C GLU A 35 -23.32 12.82 -13.24
N GLY A 36 -22.80 13.13 -12.05
CA GLY A 36 -23.37 12.63 -10.80
C GLY A 36 -22.96 11.20 -10.44
N PHE A 37 -21.94 10.61 -11.07
CA PHE A 37 -21.40 9.32 -10.67
C PHE A 37 -21.00 9.31 -9.18
N VAL A 38 -21.50 8.32 -8.45
CA VAL A 38 -21.17 8.07 -7.04
C VAL A 38 -20.40 6.76 -6.93
N PRO A 39 -19.18 6.75 -6.36
CA PRO A 39 -18.43 5.52 -6.12
C PRO A 39 -19.21 4.52 -5.25
N ASP A 40 -19.25 3.25 -5.66
CA ASP A 40 -19.68 2.17 -4.76
C ASP A 40 -18.61 1.91 -3.70
N THR A 41 -18.93 2.24 -2.45
CA THR A 41 -18.03 2.10 -1.30
C THR A 41 -17.89 0.68 -0.78
N ARG A 42 -18.67 -0.28 -1.29
CA ARG A 42 -18.65 -1.69 -0.86
C ARG A 42 -17.57 -2.51 -1.58
N ILE A 43 -16.95 -1.95 -2.62
CA ILE A 43 -15.94 -2.65 -3.41
C ILE A 43 -14.60 -2.64 -2.65
N ASP A 44 -14.18 -3.80 -2.15
CA ASP A 44 -12.86 -3.98 -1.55
C ASP A 44 -11.81 -4.40 -2.61
N ASN A 45 -11.49 -3.46 -3.49
CA ASN A 45 -10.50 -3.67 -4.55
C ASN A 45 -9.66 -2.40 -4.76
N MET A 46 -8.35 -2.48 -4.50
CA MET A 46 -7.46 -1.33 -4.63
C MET A 46 -7.28 -0.82 -6.06
N GLY A 47 -7.46 -1.67 -7.07
CA GLY A 47 -7.43 -1.26 -8.48
C GLY A 47 -8.59 -0.33 -8.82
N TYR A 48 -9.80 -0.66 -8.33
CA TYR A 48 -10.98 0.19 -8.46
C TYR A 48 -10.75 1.57 -7.84
N TRP A 49 -10.32 1.61 -6.56
CA TRP A 49 -10.07 2.88 -5.86
C TRP A 49 -8.92 3.69 -6.47
N ARG A 50 -7.87 3.03 -6.95
CA ARG A 50 -6.76 3.69 -7.64
C ARG A 50 -7.24 4.35 -8.92
N ARG A 51 -8.03 3.64 -9.74
CA ARG A 51 -8.61 4.19 -10.97
C ARG A 51 -9.50 5.40 -10.68
N LEU A 52 -10.35 5.34 -9.65
CA LEU A 52 -11.17 6.49 -9.26
C LEU A 52 -10.33 7.68 -8.78
N ALA A 53 -9.20 7.43 -8.11
CA ALA A 53 -8.28 8.47 -7.67
C ALA A 53 -7.49 9.08 -8.84
N ASP A 54 -7.14 8.27 -9.85
CA ASP A 54 -6.51 8.74 -11.10
C ASP A 54 -7.48 9.63 -11.90
N LEU A 55 -8.78 9.38 -11.79
CA LEU A 55 -9.87 10.18 -12.39
C LEU A 55 -10.33 11.36 -11.52
N GLU A 56 -9.66 11.62 -10.39
CA GLU A 56 -9.98 12.70 -9.44
C GLU A 56 -11.40 12.64 -8.85
N ILE A 57 -12.06 11.48 -8.85
CA ILE A 57 -13.38 11.31 -8.21
C ILE A 57 -13.23 11.17 -6.70
N VAL A 58 -12.19 10.47 -6.27
CA VAL A 58 -11.88 10.24 -4.85
C VAL A 58 -10.54 10.87 -4.50
N PRO A 59 -10.39 11.42 -3.29
CA PRO A 59 -9.13 12.04 -2.89
C PRO A 59 -8.02 10.98 -2.82
N ARG A 60 -6.85 11.30 -3.37
CA ARG A 60 -5.63 10.54 -3.10
C ARG A 60 -5.10 10.94 -1.73
N GLN A 61 -4.75 9.97 -0.91
CA GLN A 61 -4.05 10.26 0.34
C GLN A 61 -2.77 11.05 0.04
N ALA A 62 -2.59 12.18 0.72
CA ALA A 62 -1.44 13.03 0.51
C ALA A 62 -0.16 12.28 0.90
N ARG A 63 0.92 12.48 0.14
CA ARG A 63 2.22 11.95 0.51
C ARG A 63 2.71 12.71 1.74
N VAL A 64 2.70 12.06 2.90
CA VAL A 64 3.27 12.62 4.12
C VAL A 64 4.77 12.35 4.12
N PHE A 65 5.57 13.40 4.23
CA PHE A 65 7.01 13.27 4.42
C PHE A 65 7.28 13.13 5.91
N VAL A 66 7.88 12.01 6.31
CA VAL A 66 8.33 11.80 7.69
C VAL A 66 9.57 12.65 7.91
N ALA A 67 9.62 13.37 9.03
CA ALA A 67 10.81 14.13 9.39
C ALA A 67 12.03 13.20 9.51
N PRO A 68 13.25 13.67 9.19
CA PRO A 68 14.46 12.88 9.38
C PRO A 68 14.57 12.39 10.83
N PRO A 69 15.08 11.17 11.05
CA PRO A 69 15.24 10.64 12.39
C PRO A 69 16.19 11.49 13.22
N VAL A 70 15.80 11.76 14.46
CA VAL A 70 16.66 12.38 15.46
C VAL A 70 17.34 11.25 16.22
N TYR A 71 18.63 11.38 16.55
CA TYR A 71 19.36 10.38 17.33
C TYR A 71 19.77 11.01 18.66
N ARG A 72 19.11 10.63 19.77
CA ARG A 72 19.46 11.09 21.12
C ARG A 72 19.78 9.89 22.01
N GLY A 73 21.06 9.58 22.12
CA GLY A 73 21.57 8.58 23.06
C GLY A 73 22.72 9.13 23.89
N SER A 74 22.72 8.87 25.20
CA SER A 74 23.93 8.92 26.01
C SER A 74 24.63 7.57 25.92
N GLU A 75 25.84 7.53 25.37
CA GLU A 75 26.62 6.29 25.26
C GLU A 75 27.37 5.99 26.56
N ILE A 76 27.28 4.73 27.03
CA ILE A 76 28.19 4.21 28.06
C ILE A 76 29.43 3.68 27.35
N LYS A 77 30.58 4.34 27.52
CA LYS A 77 31.87 3.85 26.98
C LYS A 77 32.53 2.90 27.97
N ALA A 78 32.52 1.61 27.66
CA ALA A 78 33.25 0.58 28.40
C ALA A 78 33.86 -0.46 27.45
N ARG A 79 35.00 -1.06 27.83
CA ARG A 79 35.87 -1.90 26.97
C ARG A 79 35.18 -3.16 26.41
N SER A 80 34.03 -3.56 26.95
CA SER A 80 33.28 -4.75 26.53
C SER A 80 31.84 -4.44 26.08
N VAL A 81 31.48 -3.17 25.90
CA VAL A 81 30.12 -2.77 25.51
C VAL A 81 30.13 -2.39 24.02
N LYS A 82 29.30 -3.08 23.23
CA LYS A 82 29.06 -2.75 21.82
C LYS A 82 27.79 -1.90 21.76
N THR A 83 27.94 -0.61 21.49
CA THR A 83 26.81 0.30 21.31
C THR A 83 26.45 0.40 19.83
N THR A 84 25.15 0.40 19.55
CA THR A 84 24.60 0.68 18.22
C THR A 84 23.58 1.80 18.40
N ASN A 85 23.74 2.91 17.67
CA ASN A 85 22.76 3.99 17.69
C ASN A 85 21.54 3.59 16.85
N SER A 86 20.37 3.55 17.47
CA SER A 86 19.09 3.56 16.76
C SER A 86 18.57 5.00 16.67
N PRO A 87 17.88 5.38 15.59
CA PRO A 87 17.14 6.63 15.57
C PRO A 87 16.07 6.63 16.65
N ASP A 88 15.78 7.79 17.22
CA ASP A 88 14.60 7.99 18.07
C ASP A 88 13.35 7.72 17.24
N VAL A 89 12.38 7.03 17.84
CA VAL A 89 11.08 6.78 17.20
C VAL A 89 10.40 8.14 17.01
N PRO A 90 9.95 8.49 15.78
CA PRO A 90 9.25 9.74 15.55
C PRO A 90 7.95 9.72 16.33
N VAL A 91 7.88 10.54 17.38
CA VAL A 91 6.65 10.80 18.12
C VAL A 91 5.89 11.92 17.42
N THR A 92 4.63 11.67 17.07
CA THR A 92 3.76 12.69 16.50
C THR A 92 3.08 13.49 17.61
N VAL A 93 2.91 14.80 17.40
CA VAL A 93 2.06 15.65 18.28
C VAL A 93 0.59 15.56 17.90
N GLU A 94 0.29 15.04 16.72
CA GLU A 94 -1.07 14.80 16.25
C GLU A 94 -1.68 13.63 17.02
N THR A 95 -2.86 13.85 17.60
CA THR A 95 -3.66 12.76 18.19
C THR A 95 -4.08 11.82 17.07
N SER A 96 -3.41 10.68 16.94
CA SER A 96 -3.66 9.72 15.87
C SER A 96 -4.08 8.38 16.44
N THR A 97 -5.22 7.86 16.00
CA THR A 97 -5.67 6.48 16.25
C THR A 97 -4.96 5.50 15.31
N GLN A 98 -3.65 5.69 15.06
CA GLN A 98 -2.90 4.70 14.28
C GLN A 98 -2.93 3.38 15.04
N SER A 99 -3.44 2.34 14.38
CA SER A 99 -3.76 1.07 15.01
C SER A 99 -2.47 0.29 15.33
N GLU A 100 -1.88 0.56 16.49
CA GLU A 100 -0.97 -0.38 17.11
C GLU A 100 -1.81 -1.56 17.62
N ASN A 101 -2.03 -2.53 16.75
CA ASN A 101 -2.70 -3.78 17.10
C ASN A 101 -1.64 -4.70 17.71
N SER A 102 -1.63 -4.81 19.04
CA SER A 102 -0.65 -5.64 19.74
C SER A 102 -1.29 -6.96 20.15
N ILE A 103 -0.66 -8.06 19.76
CA ILE A 103 -1.08 -9.42 20.09
C ILE A 103 -0.02 -10.02 21.01
N PHE A 104 -0.41 -10.42 22.21
CA PHE A 104 0.49 -11.04 23.18
C PHE A 104 -0.11 -12.36 23.69
N ALA A 105 0.74 -13.36 23.90
CA ALA A 105 0.35 -14.57 24.61
C ALA A 105 0.19 -14.24 26.11
N HIS A 106 -0.89 -14.73 26.73
CA HIS A 106 -1.12 -14.49 28.15
C HIS A 106 0.02 -15.17 28.96
N PRO A 107 0.71 -14.44 29.86
CA PRO A 107 1.93 -14.94 30.51
C PRO A 107 1.68 -16.15 31.42
N ASN A 108 0.45 -16.32 31.91
CA ASN A 108 0.05 -17.48 32.73
C ASN A 108 -0.81 -18.50 31.95
N ASP A 109 -1.11 -18.24 30.67
CA ASP A 109 -1.90 -19.16 29.83
C ASP A 109 -1.53 -18.99 28.34
N PRO A 110 -0.49 -19.68 27.85
CA PRO A 110 0.05 -19.49 26.51
C PRO A 110 -0.91 -19.83 25.36
N GLU A 111 -1.97 -20.60 25.62
CA GLU A 111 -3.02 -20.92 24.65
C GLU A 111 -4.03 -19.76 24.48
N THR A 112 -4.01 -18.80 25.40
CA THR A 112 -4.85 -17.61 25.36
C THR A 112 -4.10 -16.44 24.75
N ILE A 113 -4.61 -15.96 23.62
CA ILE A 113 -4.09 -14.78 22.92
C ILE A 113 -4.85 -13.54 23.37
N LEU A 114 -4.12 -12.56 23.91
CA LEU A 114 -4.64 -11.25 24.24
C LEU A 114 -4.41 -10.30 23.06
N ASN A 115 -5.47 -9.63 22.62
CA ASN A 115 -5.38 -8.58 21.64
C ASN A 115 -5.67 -7.24 22.32
N SER A 116 -4.71 -6.33 22.26
CA SER A 116 -4.92 -4.92 22.60
C SER A 116 -5.11 -4.15 21.31
N ASN A 117 -6.38 -3.84 21.01
CA ASN A 117 -6.72 -2.77 20.07
C ASN A 117 -6.84 -1.47 20.88
N ASN A 118 -6.07 -0.44 20.51
CA ASN A 118 -6.26 0.93 21.02
C ASN A 118 -6.96 1.82 19.96
N SER A 119 -7.87 1.24 19.18
CA SER A 119 -8.68 2.02 18.23
C SER A 119 -9.90 2.56 18.95
N THR A 120 -9.92 3.88 19.19
CA THR A 120 -11.12 4.59 19.61
C THR A 120 -12.01 4.89 18.41
N THR A 121 -13.33 4.99 18.63
CA THR A 121 -14.26 5.49 17.60
C THR A 121 -13.95 6.97 17.36
N ASN A 122 -13.41 7.33 16.19
CA ASN A 122 -13.23 8.71 15.79
C ASN A 122 -14.57 9.30 15.32
N PRO A 123 -14.97 10.51 15.77
CA PRO A 123 -14.26 11.40 16.69
C PRO A 123 -14.44 10.98 18.15
N VAL A 124 -13.32 11.00 18.88
CA VAL A 124 -13.31 11.12 20.33
C VAL A 124 -14.09 12.39 20.65
N SER A 125 -15.36 12.23 21.03
CA SER A 125 -16.12 13.32 21.64
C SER A 125 -15.51 13.54 23.03
N GLY A 126 -14.95 14.73 23.22
CA GLY A 126 -13.92 14.99 24.22
C GLY A 126 -14.31 14.82 25.68
N VAL A 127 -13.27 14.60 26.48
CA VAL A 127 -12.91 15.34 27.70
C VAL A 127 -11.39 15.47 27.71
#